data_AF-A0A6J4VS01-F1
#
_entry.id   AF-A0A6J4VS01-F1
#
_cell.length_a   1.000
_cell.length_b   1.000
_cell.length_c   1.000
_cell.angle_alpha   90.00
_cell.angle_beta   90.00
_cell.angle_gamma   90.00
#
_symmetry.space_group_name_H-M   'P 1'
#
loop_
_entity.id
_entity.type
_entity.pdbx_description
1 polymer ?
#
loop_
_entity_poly.entity_id
_entity_poly.type
_entity_poly.pdbx_seq_one_letter_code
_entity_poly.pdbx_strand_id
1 'polypeptide(L)'
;MRVCRCRILLVALLLIVAGAAGTVPAMATSRAPDDAVIRNFERVWVRTDSPQVRGDRTFLWGPEPIIPVIEEPLAGLPGGRHAVLYWDKGRMEVNDPAAAQDRFYVTNGRLVAELVTGRQQIGIGPEAYAQRVPAAVPFGDLNDATGPTYASFRERLGDRPLAPGQPVAQGLDRAGQPFATEAGGVVCQVVVAETNHCIAAPFWAFLNQSGPVYDGGAVVTGALFDPMFGATGLPISEPYWITVRSGDQPTRILIQLFERRTLTFNPANAAATRVEMGNVGLHYYHWRYDAQRPGDAPAGLDPAMRAASDQVYGAGPGYQYLIDNLAGGRFQLLFQDLGDVGAYGAASGEYRVVILDNALASQDPRNPAAVLAHEAQHAYDFSTAGDPRSAAECYAFELRGFLVGSALWQTFY
;
A
#
# COMPACT_ATOMS: atom_id res chain seq x y z
N MET A 1 2.60 35.59 -4.22
CA MET A 1 3.55 34.92 -3.31
C MET A 1 3.82 33.54 -3.87
N ARG A 2 5.04 33.28 -4.35
CA ARG A 2 5.42 31.98 -4.91
C ARG A 2 5.64 31.02 -3.74
N VAL A 3 4.75 30.06 -3.55
CA VAL A 3 4.97 28.92 -2.66
C VAL A 3 6.16 28.15 -3.23
N CYS A 4 7.25 28.06 -2.47
CA CYS A 4 8.34 27.16 -2.80
C CYS A 4 7.82 25.74 -2.59
N ARG A 5 7.41 25.06 -3.66
CA ARG A 5 7.08 23.63 -3.60
C ARG A 5 8.40 22.90 -3.35
N CYS A 6 8.60 22.41 -2.13
CA CYS A 6 9.74 21.59 -1.76
C CYS A 6 9.59 20.25 -2.50
N ARG A 7 10.22 20.14 -3.67
CA ARG A 7 10.43 18.85 -4.34
C ARG A 7 11.52 18.13 -3.55
N ILE A 8 11.25 16.91 -3.10
CA ILE A 8 12.17 15.86 -2.61
C ILE A 8 13.62 16.36 -2.54
N LEU A 9 14.11 16.69 -1.33
CA LEU A 9 15.50 17.04 -1.13
C LEU A 9 16.34 15.76 -1.28
N LEU A 10 17.02 15.60 -2.43
CA LEU A 10 18.07 14.60 -2.61
C LEU A 10 19.37 15.15 -2.02
N VAL A 11 19.89 14.52 -0.96
CA VAL A 11 21.24 14.81 -0.45
C VAL A 11 22.04 13.51 -0.43
N ALA A 12 23.03 13.42 -1.33
CA ALA A 12 23.93 12.28 -1.42
C ALA A 12 24.98 12.33 -0.30
N LEU A 13 25.02 11.32 0.56
CA LEU A 13 26.14 11.08 1.47
C LEU A 13 27.13 10.11 0.79
N LEU A 14 28.20 10.64 0.19
CA LEU A 14 29.27 9.81 -0.37
C LEU A 14 30.12 9.18 0.75
N LEU A 15 29.83 7.94 1.12
CA LEU A 15 30.75 7.09 1.88
C LEU A 15 31.83 6.58 0.90
N ILE A 16 33.03 7.16 0.98
CA ILE A 16 34.20 6.70 0.21
C ILE A 16 34.69 5.38 0.81
N VAL A 17 34.32 4.25 0.20
CA VAL A 17 34.92 2.94 0.49
C VAL A 17 36.20 2.84 -0.33
N ALA A 18 37.36 2.89 0.33
CA ALA A 18 38.64 2.56 -0.31
C ALA A 18 38.72 1.04 -0.55
N GLY A 19 38.36 0.58 -1.75
CA GLY A 19 38.43 -0.82 -2.18
C GLY A 19 39.03 -0.93 -3.59
N ALA A 20 39.98 -1.86 -3.75
CA ALA A 20 40.87 -2.00 -4.90
C ALA A 20 40.18 -2.10 -6.28
N ALA A 21 40.83 -1.54 -7.29
CA ALA A 21 40.41 -1.54 -8.69
C ALA A 21 40.23 -2.97 -9.24
N GLY A 22 38.98 -3.43 -9.28
CA GLY A 22 38.53 -4.55 -10.09
C GLY A 22 37.54 -4.05 -11.13
N THR A 23 37.61 -4.56 -12.35
CA THR A 23 36.65 -4.28 -13.42
C THR A 23 35.28 -4.81 -13.01
N VAL A 24 34.39 -3.92 -12.55
CA VAL A 24 33.00 -4.25 -12.24
C VAL A 24 32.23 -4.37 -13.57
N PRO A 25 31.46 -5.44 -13.81
CA PRO A 25 30.59 -5.50 -14.97
C PRO A 25 29.56 -4.37 -14.90
N ALA A 26 29.20 -3.79 -16.04
CA ALA A 26 28.18 -2.75 -16.12
C ALA A 26 26.88 -3.24 -15.47
N MET A 27 26.55 -2.68 -14.30
CA MET A 27 25.25 -2.88 -13.67
C MET A 27 24.20 -2.12 -14.48
N ALA A 28 23.05 -2.74 -14.67
CA ALA A 28 21.92 -2.10 -15.34
C ALA A 28 21.49 -0.87 -14.52
N THR A 29 21.66 0.32 -15.09
CA THR A 29 21.18 1.59 -14.54
C THR A 29 19.67 1.53 -14.37
N SER A 30 19.15 1.84 -13.18
CA SER A 30 17.72 2.14 -13.04
C SER A 30 17.39 3.40 -13.82
N ARG A 31 16.34 3.30 -14.62
CA ARG A 31 15.74 4.43 -15.32
C ARG A 31 14.58 4.87 -14.44
N ALA A 32 14.34 6.18 -14.30
CA ALA A 32 13.04 6.67 -13.87
C ALA A 32 11.94 5.87 -14.59
N PRO A 33 10.82 5.52 -13.92
CA PRO A 33 9.82 4.64 -14.51
C PRO A 33 9.49 5.13 -15.92
N ASP A 34 9.59 4.23 -16.90
CA ASP A 34 9.44 4.58 -18.31
C ASP A 34 8.18 5.44 -18.48
N ASP A 35 8.28 6.54 -19.22
CA ASP A 35 7.13 7.40 -19.50
C ASP A 35 5.93 6.58 -20.03
N ALA A 36 6.19 5.44 -20.70
CA ALA A 36 5.15 4.48 -21.08
C ALA A 36 4.41 3.87 -19.89
N VAL A 37 5.10 3.46 -18.83
CA VAL A 37 4.50 2.91 -17.60
C VAL A 37 3.60 3.96 -16.95
N ILE A 38 4.13 5.18 -16.74
CA ILE A 38 3.39 6.27 -16.11
C ILE A 38 2.13 6.60 -16.90
N ARG A 39 2.23 6.76 -18.23
CA ARG A 39 1.07 7.01 -19.10
C ARG A 39 0.02 5.91 -19.06
N ASN A 40 0.42 4.65 -18.89
CA ASN A 40 -0.55 3.55 -18.82
C ASN A 40 -1.25 3.50 -17.45
N PHE A 41 -0.55 3.78 -16.34
CA PHE A 41 -1.21 3.98 -15.04
C PHE A 41 -2.22 5.14 -15.10
N GLU A 42 -1.81 6.28 -15.65
CA GLU A 42 -2.70 7.41 -15.84
C GLU A 42 -3.91 7.00 -16.68
N ARG A 43 -3.73 6.33 -17.83
CA ARG A 43 -4.82 5.87 -18.71
C ARG A 43 -5.88 5.07 -17.96
N VAL A 44 -5.47 4.17 -17.06
CA VAL A 44 -6.41 3.38 -16.25
C VAL A 44 -7.20 4.27 -15.29
N TRP A 45 -6.56 5.24 -14.64
CA TRP A 45 -7.24 6.19 -13.75
C TRP A 45 -8.16 7.15 -14.52
N VAL A 46 -7.69 7.75 -15.62
CA VAL A 46 -8.46 8.75 -16.37
C VAL A 46 -9.76 8.16 -16.90
N ARG A 47 -9.75 6.86 -17.22
CA ARG A 47 -10.91 6.13 -17.72
C ARG A 47 -12.13 6.25 -16.80
N THR A 48 -11.95 6.23 -15.47
CA THR A 48 -13.09 6.10 -14.54
C THR A 48 -13.17 7.18 -13.47
N ASP A 49 -12.04 7.76 -13.07
CA ASP A 49 -11.96 8.60 -11.86
C ASP A 49 -11.63 10.06 -12.19
N SER A 50 -11.34 10.38 -13.46
CA SER A 50 -11.08 11.76 -13.85
C SER A 50 -12.31 12.65 -13.66
N PRO A 51 -12.13 13.97 -13.43
CA PRO A 51 -13.24 14.90 -13.28
C PRO A 51 -14.22 14.92 -14.46
N GLN A 52 -13.76 14.57 -15.66
CA GLN A 52 -14.57 14.52 -16.88
C GLN A 52 -15.62 13.40 -16.87
N VAL A 53 -15.42 12.33 -16.10
CA VAL A 53 -16.23 11.11 -16.20
C VAL A 53 -16.79 10.62 -14.87
N ARG A 54 -16.15 10.94 -13.74
CA ARG A 54 -16.57 10.45 -12.42
C ARG A 54 -17.97 10.94 -12.04
N GLY A 55 -18.25 12.22 -12.24
CA GLY A 55 -19.48 12.86 -11.75
C GLY A 55 -19.60 12.74 -10.23
N ASP A 56 -20.76 12.35 -9.71
CA ASP A 56 -20.99 12.15 -8.26
C ASP A 56 -20.69 10.71 -7.78
N ARG A 57 -20.20 9.84 -8.66
CA ARG A 57 -19.89 8.45 -8.31
C ARG A 57 -18.70 8.36 -7.35
N THR A 58 -18.67 7.30 -6.55
CA THR A 58 -17.53 6.96 -5.69
C THR A 58 -16.27 6.69 -6.52
N PHE A 59 -15.10 6.91 -5.94
CA PHE A 59 -13.82 6.57 -6.57
C PHE A 59 -13.64 5.06 -6.74
N LEU A 60 -13.05 4.63 -7.87
CA LEU A 60 -12.57 3.26 -8.07
C LEU A 60 -11.08 3.11 -7.73
N TRP A 61 -10.34 4.21 -7.77
CA TRP A 61 -8.91 4.30 -7.48
C TRP A 61 -8.63 5.29 -6.35
N GLY A 62 -9.09 6.53 -6.50
CA GLY A 62 -8.83 7.61 -5.56
C GLY A 62 -8.62 8.95 -6.27
N PRO A 63 -8.57 10.06 -5.51
CA PRO A 63 -8.37 11.40 -6.08
C PRO A 63 -6.95 11.59 -6.63
N GLU A 64 -5.96 10.98 -5.98
CA GLU A 64 -4.54 11.03 -6.36
C GLU A 64 -3.80 9.78 -5.86
N PRO A 65 -2.60 9.48 -6.40
CA PRO A 65 -1.75 8.44 -5.86
C PRO A 65 -1.26 8.76 -4.44
N ILE A 66 -1.12 7.73 -3.60
CA ILE A 66 -0.61 7.84 -2.23
C ILE A 66 0.87 8.23 -2.22
N ILE A 67 1.63 7.63 -3.14
CA ILE A 67 3.06 7.89 -3.36
C ILE A 67 3.33 7.90 -4.88
N PRO A 68 4.45 8.49 -5.33
CA PRO A 68 4.92 8.32 -6.69
C PRO A 68 5.12 6.84 -7.06
N VAL A 69 5.27 6.56 -8.36
CA VAL A 69 5.60 5.21 -8.84
C VAL A 69 6.90 4.75 -8.19
N ILE A 70 6.88 3.54 -7.64
CA ILE A 70 8.06 2.90 -7.06
C ILE A 70 8.33 1.57 -7.77
N GLU A 71 9.58 1.13 -7.73
CA GLU A 71 9.98 -0.20 -8.17
C GLU A 71 9.99 -1.13 -6.96
N GLU A 72 9.16 -2.17 -6.96
CA GLU A 72 9.15 -3.18 -5.90
C GLU A 72 9.96 -4.42 -6.33
N PRO A 73 10.71 -5.07 -5.43
CA PRO A 73 11.31 -6.37 -5.72
C PRO A 73 10.22 -7.43 -5.97
N LEU A 74 10.35 -8.16 -7.06
CA LEU A 74 9.51 -9.31 -7.38
C LEU A 74 10.33 -10.33 -8.17
N ALA A 75 10.73 -11.41 -7.51
CA ALA A 75 11.59 -12.43 -8.10
C ALA A 75 10.92 -13.10 -9.31
N GLY A 76 11.70 -13.40 -10.36
CA GLY A 76 11.21 -14.08 -11.56
C GLY A 76 10.71 -13.16 -12.68
N LEU A 77 10.74 -11.83 -12.49
CA LEU A 77 10.53 -10.85 -13.56
C LEU A 77 11.85 -10.40 -14.20
N PRO A 78 11.82 -9.81 -15.42
CA PRO A 78 12.96 -9.08 -15.98
C PRO A 78 13.48 -8.05 -14.98
N GLY A 79 14.77 -8.12 -14.63
CA GLY A 79 15.36 -7.24 -13.60
C GLY A 79 14.96 -7.55 -12.15
N GLY A 80 14.10 -8.54 -11.91
CA GLY A 80 13.67 -8.95 -10.56
C GLY A 80 12.83 -7.90 -9.82
N ARG A 81 12.24 -6.95 -10.56
CA ARG A 81 11.44 -5.83 -10.02
C ARG A 81 10.23 -5.56 -10.91
N HIS A 82 9.29 -4.79 -10.38
CA HIS A 82 8.17 -4.26 -11.14
C HIS A 82 7.77 -2.85 -10.67
N ALA A 83 7.22 -2.07 -11.60
CA ALA A 83 6.69 -0.75 -11.29
C ALA A 83 5.31 -0.90 -10.64
N VAL A 84 5.08 -0.18 -9.55
CA VAL A 84 3.79 -0.13 -8.87
C VAL A 84 3.36 1.30 -8.56
N LEU A 85 2.04 1.51 -8.50
CA LEU A 85 1.46 2.78 -8.08
C LEU A 85 0.31 2.53 -7.10
N TYR A 86 0.44 3.14 -5.92
CA TYR A 86 -0.53 3.04 -4.84
C TYR A 86 -1.58 4.13 -4.92
N TRP A 87 -2.83 3.73 -4.75
CA TRP A 87 -4.02 4.58 -4.69
C TRP A 87 -4.81 4.26 -3.43
N ASP A 88 -5.70 5.14 -2.97
CA ASP A 88 -6.54 4.88 -1.80
C ASP A 88 -7.23 3.52 -1.87
N LYS A 89 -7.89 3.26 -3.00
CA LYS A 89 -8.71 2.07 -3.22
C LYS A 89 -7.92 0.88 -3.74
N GLY A 90 -6.63 1.00 -4.05
CA GLY A 90 -5.92 -0.08 -4.73
C GLY A 90 -4.45 0.11 -5.06
N ARG A 91 -3.91 -0.83 -5.84
CA ARG A 91 -2.54 -0.81 -6.38
C ARG A 91 -2.55 -1.25 -7.84
N MET A 92 -1.93 -0.45 -8.69
CA MET A 92 -1.63 -0.79 -10.08
C MET A 92 -0.20 -1.31 -10.20
N GLU A 93 0.04 -2.21 -11.15
CA GLU A 93 1.34 -2.87 -11.35
C GLU A 93 1.65 -3.04 -12.83
N VAL A 94 2.91 -2.91 -13.21
CA VAL A 94 3.44 -3.31 -14.52
C VAL A 94 4.61 -4.24 -14.30
N ASN A 95 4.40 -5.53 -14.59
CA ASN A 95 5.39 -6.59 -14.37
C ASN A 95 6.46 -6.67 -15.47
N ASP A 96 6.14 -6.27 -16.70
CA ASP A 96 7.10 -6.23 -17.81
C ASP A 96 6.89 -4.93 -18.60
N PRO A 97 7.78 -3.94 -18.44
CA PRO A 97 7.71 -2.68 -19.19
C PRO A 97 7.77 -2.84 -20.72
N ALA A 98 8.31 -3.97 -21.20
CA ALA A 98 8.42 -4.27 -22.63
C ALA A 98 7.19 -5.02 -23.19
N ALA A 99 6.23 -5.39 -22.34
CA ALA A 99 5.02 -6.08 -22.78
C ALA A 99 4.14 -5.21 -23.69
N ALA A 100 3.24 -5.86 -24.43
CA ALA A 100 2.26 -5.16 -25.25
C ALA A 100 1.40 -4.24 -24.37
N GLN A 101 1.31 -2.95 -24.73
CA GLN A 101 0.57 -1.92 -23.98
C GLN A 101 -0.94 -1.98 -24.25
N ASP A 102 -1.51 -3.18 -24.17
CA ASP A 102 -2.95 -3.42 -24.29
C ASP A 102 -3.67 -3.28 -22.94
N ARG A 103 -4.95 -3.65 -22.90
CA ARG A 103 -5.80 -3.56 -21.70
C ARG A 103 -5.33 -4.42 -20.52
N PHE A 104 -4.41 -5.35 -20.72
CA PHE A 104 -3.84 -6.22 -19.69
C PHE A 104 -2.44 -5.79 -19.24
N TYR A 105 -1.89 -4.74 -19.83
CA TYR A 105 -0.56 -4.22 -19.49
C TYR A 105 -0.46 -3.76 -18.02
N VAL A 106 -1.50 -3.07 -17.54
CA VAL A 106 -1.61 -2.70 -16.12
C VAL A 106 -2.45 -3.74 -15.38
N THR A 107 -1.83 -4.40 -14.42
CA THR A 107 -2.49 -5.37 -13.53
C THR A 107 -2.75 -4.76 -12.15
N ASN A 108 -3.40 -5.54 -11.29
CA ASN A 108 -3.72 -5.15 -9.92
C ASN A 108 -3.28 -6.23 -8.94
N GLY A 109 -2.69 -5.79 -7.83
CA GLY A 109 -2.25 -6.68 -6.77
C GLY A 109 -3.39 -7.38 -6.07
N ARG A 110 -3.13 -8.58 -5.54
CA ARG A 110 -4.09 -9.40 -4.76
C ARG A 110 -4.18 -8.92 -3.31
N LEU A 111 -4.33 -7.61 -3.13
CA LEU A 111 -4.11 -6.92 -1.87
C LEU A 111 -4.92 -7.51 -0.71
N VAL A 112 -6.21 -7.75 -0.91
CA VAL A 112 -7.09 -8.28 0.14
C VAL A 112 -6.73 -9.72 0.47
N ALA A 113 -6.47 -10.56 -0.55
CA ALA A 113 -6.06 -11.95 -0.31
C ALA A 113 -4.79 -12.01 0.55
N GLU A 114 -3.81 -11.15 0.26
CA GLU A 114 -2.59 -11.04 1.04
C GLU A 114 -2.83 -10.46 2.45
N LEU A 115 -3.66 -9.42 2.60
CA LEU A 115 -4.00 -8.85 3.91
C LEU A 115 -4.69 -9.87 4.83
N VAL A 116 -5.60 -10.67 4.29
CA VAL A 116 -6.35 -11.67 5.08
C VAL A 116 -5.49 -12.87 5.45
N THR A 117 -4.67 -13.36 4.51
CA THR A 117 -3.86 -14.58 4.72
C THR A 117 -2.49 -14.31 5.34
N GLY A 118 -2.01 -13.07 5.24
CA GLY A 118 -0.64 -12.71 5.52
C GLY A 118 0.38 -13.22 4.50
N ARG A 119 -0.04 -13.84 3.39
CA ARG A 119 0.87 -14.40 2.38
C ARG A 119 1.25 -13.31 1.37
N GLN A 120 2.30 -12.54 1.66
CA GLN A 120 2.79 -11.48 0.79
C GLN A 120 3.45 -12.06 -0.45
N GLN A 121 3.07 -11.61 -1.65
CA GLN A 121 3.76 -12.01 -2.87
C GLN A 121 5.16 -11.38 -2.94
N ILE A 122 6.18 -12.20 -3.19
CA ILE A 122 7.59 -11.79 -3.33
C ILE A 122 8.23 -12.28 -4.64
N GLY A 123 7.49 -13.01 -5.47
CA GLY A 123 7.92 -13.43 -6.79
C GLY A 123 6.79 -14.02 -7.64
N ILE A 124 7.15 -14.42 -8.85
CA ILE A 124 6.27 -15.12 -9.78
C ILE A 124 6.28 -16.61 -9.47
N GLY A 125 5.09 -17.20 -9.44
CA GLY A 125 4.89 -18.63 -9.21
C GLY A 125 4.20 -18.96 -7.89
N PRO A 126 3.78 -20.23 -7.70
CA PRO A 126 2.91 -20.62 -6.60
C PRO A 126 3.57 -20.62 -5.21
N GLU A 127 4.91 -20.72 -5.15
CA GLU A 127 5.68 -20.80 -3.89
C GLU A 127 6.35 -19.47 -3.50
N ALA A 128 6.25 -18.44 -4.33
CA ALA A 128 6.98 -17.19 -4.15
C ALA A 128 6.26 -16.21 -3.20
N TYR A 129 6.05 -16.65 -1.96
CA TYR A 129 5.36 -15.89 -0.92
C TYR A 129 6.17 -15.81 0.38
N ALA A 130 6.17 -14.64 1.01
CA ALA A 130 6.60 -14.46 2.39
C ALA A 130 5.40 -14.50 3.33
N GLN A 131 5.52 -15.21 4.46
CA GLN A 131 4.47 -15.23 5.48
C GLN A 131 4.62 -14.05 6.45
N ARG A 132 3.53 -13.30 6.62
CA ARG A 132 3.36 -12.22 7.60
C ARG A 132 2.21 -12.52 8.53
N VAL A 133 2.07 -11.70 9.57
CA VAL A 133 0.85 -11.66 10.37
C VAL A 133 -0.27 -11.08 9.49
N PRO A 134 -1.45 -11.73 9.42
CA PRO A 134 -2.64 -11.16 8.82
C PRO A 134 -2.94 -9.75 9.33
N ALA A 135 -3.47 -8.88 8.48
CA ALA A 135 -3.61 -7.48 8.79
C ALA A 135 -4.70 -7.22 9.84
N ALA A 136 -4.29 -6.66 10.98
CA ALA A 136 -5.20 -6.17 12.03
C ALA A 136 -5.71 -4.74 11.75
N VAL A 137 -5.87 -4.38 10.46
CA VAL A 137 -6.36 -3.07 10.02
C VAL A 137 -7.89 -3.08 9.97
N PRO A 138 -8.60 -2.16 10.64
CA PRO A 138 -10.06 -2.08 10.60
C PRO A 138 -10.57 -1.55 9.25
N PHE A 139 -11.83 -1.86 8.93
CA PHE A 139 -12.47 -1.39 7.69
C PHE A 139 -13.06 0.03 7.77
N GLY A 140 -13.17 0.59 8.97
CA GLY A 140 -13.55 1.99 9.22
C GLY A 140 -12.33 2.87 9.52
N ASP A 141 -12.45 3.72 10.53
CA ASP A 141 -11.35 4.57 11.00
C ASP A 141 -10.16 3.71 11.50
N LEU A 142 -8.92 4.12 11.18
CA LEU A 142 -7.71 3.37 11.52
C LEU A 142 -7.44 3.22 13.03
N ASN A 143 -8.20 3.90 13.89
CA ASN A 143 -8.16 3.76 15.35
C ASN A 143 -9.35 2.95 15.91
N ASP A 144 -10.18 2.35 15.05
CA ASP A 144 -11.28 1.48 15.47
C ASP A 144 -10.77 0.17 16.08
N ALA A 145 -10.90 0.08 17.40
CA ALA A 145 -10.53 -1.10 18.18
C ALA A 145 -11.65 -2.15 18.26
N THR A 146 -12.85 -1.85 17.74
CA THR A 146 -14.05 -2.67 17.94
C THR A 146 -14.55 -3.37 16.69
N GLY A 147 -14.39 -2.75 15.51
CA GLY A 147 -14.84 -3.33 14.25
C GLY A 147 -13.99 -4.53 13.79
N PRO A 148 -14.50 -5.37 12.88
CA PRO A 148 -13.71 -6.40 12.22
C PRO A 148 -12.53 -5.84 11.43
N THR A 149 -11.53 -6.69 11.21
CA THR A 149 -10.31 -6.40 10.45
C THR A 149 -10.14 -7.43 9.34
N TYR A 150 -9.16 -7.27 8.45
CA TYR A 150 -8.84 -8.32 7.48
C TYR A 150 -8.52 -9.67 8.15
N ALA A 151 -7.81 -9.64 9.29
CA ALA A 151 -7.51 -10.85 10.06
C ALA A 151 -8.77 -11.57 10.58
N SER A 152 -9.87 -10.85 10.82
CA SER A 152 -11.15 -11.42 11.26
C SER A 152 -11.78 -12.35 10.20
N PHE A 153 -11.41 -12.19 8.93
CA PHE A 153 -11.94 -12.99 7.82
C PHE A 153 -11.13 -14.25 7.50
N ARG A 154 -9.96 -14.45 8.14
CA ARG A 154 -9.03 -15.53 7.81
C ARG A 154 -9.68 -16.91 7.81
N GLU A 155 -10.45 -17.19 8.86
CA GLU A 155 -11.13 -18.48 9.04
C GLU A 155 -12.50 -18.55 8.33
N ARG A 156 -12.85 -17.51 7.55
CA ARG A 156 -14.13 -17.38 6.81
C ARG A 156 -13.97 -17.53 5.30
N LEU A 157 -12.74 -17.70 4.80
CA LEU A 157 -12.46 -17.90 3.37
C LEU A 157 -13.04 -19.22 2.81
N GLY A 158 -13.44 -20.15 3.67
CA GLY A 158 -14.03 -21.43 3.29
C GLY A 158 -15.52 -21.57 3.63
N ASP A 159 -16.18 -20.49 4.04
CA ASP A 159 -17.60 -20.52 4.39
C ASP A 159 -18.44 -20.89 3.16
N ARG A 160 -19.51 -21.68 3.38
CA ARG A 160 -20.37 -22.16 2.28
C ARG A 160 -21.16 -21.00 1.68
N PRO A 161 -21.35 -20.96 0.35
CA PRO A 161 -22.08 -19.88 -0.28
C PRO A 161 -23.57 -19.91 0.08
N LEU A 162 -24.13 -18.73 0.28
CA LEU A 162 -25.58 -18.55 0.25
C LEU A 162 -26.11 -18.92 -1.15
N ALA A 163 -27.29 -19.54 -1.23
CA ALA A 163 -27.92 -19.81 -2.51
C ALA A 163 -28.45 -18.50 -3.14
N PRO A 164 -28.47 -18.35 -4.48
CA PRO A 164 -29.08 -17.19 -5.12
C PRO A 164 -30.52 -16.93 -4.63
N GLY A 165 -30.82 -15.68 -4.29
CA GLY A 165 -32.08 -15.25 -3.69
C GLY A 165 -32.16 -15.39 -2.16
N GLN A 166 -31.23 -16.11 -1.53
CA GLN A 166 -31.21 -16.26 -0.07
C GLN A 166 -30.83 -14.93 0.62
N PRO A 167 -31.51 -14.54 1.72
CA PRO A 167 -31.17 -13.33 2.47
C PRO A 167 -29.76 -13.37 3.09
N VAL A 168 -29.03 -12.26 3.02
CA VAL A 168 -27.72 -12.09 3.69
C VAL A 168 -27.96 -11.71 5.15
N ALA A 169 -28.38 -12.67 5.96
CA ALA A 169 -28.76 -12.51 7.37
C ALA A 169 -27.63 -12.87 8.36
N GLN A 170 -26.38 -12.70 7.93
CA GLN A 170 -25.19 -13.01 8.71
C GLN A 170 -24.33 -11.75 8.92
N GLY A 171 -23.89 -11.55 10.16
CA GLY A 171 -22.90 -10.56 10.53
C GLY A 171 -21.61 -11.19 10.99
N LEU A 172 -20.54 -10.40 11.10
CA LEU A 172 -19.23 -10.85 11.57
C LEU A 172 -18.72 -9.91 12.67
N ASP A 173 -18.29 -10.48 13.80
CA ASP A 173 -17.64 -9.72 14.86
C ASP A 173 -16.12 -9.59 14.67
N ARG A 174 -15.45 -8.85 15.55
CA ARG A 174 -14.00 -8.65 15.46
C ARG A 174 -13.19 -9.93 15.63
N ALA A 175 -13.70 -10.90 16.38
CA ALA A 175 -13.06 -12.20 16.56
C ALA A 175 -13.27 -13.14 15.36
N GLY A 176 -13.99 -12.68 14.33
CA GLY A 176 -14.31 -13.48 13.15
C GLY A 176 -15.43 -14.49 13.40
N GLN A 177 -16.21 -14.32 14.47
CA GLN A 177 -17.36 -15.18 14.74
C GLN A 177 -18.60 -14.65 14.02
N PRO A 178 -19.29 -15.49 13.22
CA PRO A 178 -20.51 -15.08 12.58
C PRO A 178 -21.66 -15.02 13.60
N PHE A 179 -22.59 -14.10 13.40
CA PHE A 179 -23.81 -13.98 14.18
C PHE A 179 -25.02 -13.72 13.29
N ALA A 180 -26.22 -14.11 13.73
CA ALA A 180 -27.45 -13.85 13.00
C ALA A 180 -27.83 -12.36 13.07
N THR A 181 -28.29 -11.78 11.96
CA THR A 181 -28.66 -10.37 11.89
C THR A 181 -29.69 -10.12 10.79
N GLU A 182 -30.33 -8.96 10.80
CA GLU A 182 -31.31 -8.57 9.78
C GLU A 182 -30.68 -8.42 8.40
N ALA A 183 -31.25 -9.03 7.36
CA ALA A 183 -30.67 -8.98 6.02
C ALA A 183 -30.74 -7.60 5.36
N GLY A 184 -31.58 -6.68 5.87
CA GLY A 184 -31.71 -5.33 5.31
C GLY A 184 -32.15 -5.30 3.84
N GLY A 185 -32.87 -6.32 3.39
CA GLY A 185 -33.28 -6.50 1.99
C GLY A 185 -32.16 -6.97 1.05
N VAL A 186 -30.97 -7.25 1.56
CA VAL A 186 -29.85 -7.78 0.77
C VAL A 186 -30.01 -9.29 0.61
N VAL A 187 -29.85 -9.77 -0.61
CA VAL A 187 -29.83 -11.19 -0.96
C VAL A 187 -28.53 -11.56 -1.65
N CYS A 188 -28.23 -12.85 -1.66
CA CYS A 188 -27.27 -13.40 -2.58
C CYS A 188 -27.76 -13.26 -4.02
N GLN A 189 -26.96 -12.70 -4.92
CA GLN A 189 -27.36 -12.53 -6.32
C GLN A 189 -26.88 -13.67 -7.21
N VAL A 190 -25.63 -14.07 -7.05
CA VAL A 190 -24.99 -15.10 -7.88
C VAL A 190 -23.88 -15.78 -7.08
N VAL A 191 -23.65 -17.05 -7.33
CA VAL A 191 -22.48 -17.78 -6.82
C VAL A 191 -21.45 -17.86 -7.94
N VAL A 192 -20.25 -17.34 -7.67
CA VAL A 192 -19.10 -17.43 -8.59
C VAL A 192 -18.53 -18.83 -8.52
N ALA A 193 -18.50 -19.55 -9.65
CA ALA A 193 -18.15 -20.97 -9.67
C ALA A 193 -16.67 -21.22 -9.33
N GLU A 194 -15.79 -20.31 -9.75
CA GLU A 194 -14.34 -20.41 -9.61
C GLU A 194 -13.88 -20.35 -8.15
N THR A 195 -14.58 -19.57 -7.32
CA THR A 195 -14.25 -19.42 -5.88
C THR A 195 -15.33 -19.98 -4.95
N ASN A 196 -16.47 -20.42 -5.51
CA ASN A 196 -17.61 -20.93 -4.77
C ASN A 196 -18.14 -19.96 -3.69
N HIS A 197 -18.17 -18.66 -4.01
CA HIS A 197 -18.67 -17.61 -3.13
C HIS A 197 -19.87 -16.87 -3.72
N CYS A 198 -20.83 -16.53 -2.88
CA CYS A 198 -21.94 -15.68 -3.25
C CYS A 198 -21.49 -14.22 -3.39
N ILE A 199 -21.90 -13.50 -4.45
CA ILE A 199 -21.84 -12.03 -4.50
C ILE A 199 -23.20 -11.45 -4.07
N ALA A 200 -23.19 -10.53 -3.11
CA ALA A 200 -24.40 -9.84 -2.69
C ALA A 200 -24.98 -8.94 -3.81
N ALA A 201 -26.31 -8.85 -3.89
CA ALA A 201 -27.01 -8.05 -4.90
C ALA A 201 -26.51 -6.61 -5.11
N PRO A 202 -26.27 -5.78 -4.06
CA PRO A 202 -25.73 -4.43 -4.28
C PRO A 202 -24.34 -4.45 -4.93
N PHE A 203 -23.48 -5.42 -4.59
CA PHE A 203 -22.14 -5.55 -5.16
C PHE A 203 -22.18 -6.06 -6.60
N TRP A 204 -23.05 -7.02 -6.91
CA TRP A 204 -23.25 -7.48 -8.28
C TRP A 204 -23.74 -6.35 -9.19
N ALA A 205 -24.70 -5.55 -8.72
CA ALA A 205 -25.22 -4.40 -9.47
C ALA A 205 -24.12 -3.34 -9.71
N PHE A 206 -23.29 -3.07 -8.70
CA PHE A 206 -22.15 -2.16 -8.82
C PHE A 206 -21.12 -2.62 -9.86
N LEU A 207 -20.74 -3.91 -9.83
CA LEU A 207 -19.77 -4.48 -10.78
C LEU A 207 -20.29 -4.50 -12.23
N ASN A 208 -21.60 -4.54 -12.44
CA ASN A 208 -22.23 -4.48 -13.76
C ASN A 208 -22.60 -3.05 -14.21
N GLN A 209 -22.25 -2.03 -13.42
CA GLN A 209 -22.63 -0.66 -13.73
C GLN A 209 -21.94 -0.18 -15.02
N SER A 210 -22.72 0.57 -15.82
CA SER A 210 -22.21 1.35 -16.95
C SER A 210 -22.44 2.84 -16.70
N GLY A 211 -21.57 3.68 -17.27
CA GLY A 211 -21.63 5.13 -17.12
C GLY A 211 -20.60 5.83 -18.01
N PRO A 212 -20.40 7.14 -17.85
CA PRO A 212 -19.35 7.87 -18.56
C PRO A 212 -17.98 7.29 -18.22
N VAL A 213 -17.19 7.01 -19.26
CA VAL A 213 -15.81 6.54 -19.19
C VAL A 213 -14.99 7.27 -20.24
N TYR A 214 -13.70 7.48 -19.98
CA TYR A 214 -12.80 8.08 -20.94
C TYR A 214 -12.14 7.00 -21.79
N ASP A 215 -12.38 7.02 -23.10
CA ASP A 215 -11.83 6.06 -24.04
C ASP A 215 -11.35 6.75 -25.32
N GLY A 216 -10.13 6.45 -25.74
CA GLY A 216 -9.58 6.91 -27.02
C GLY A 216 -9.61 8.42 -27.28
N GLY A 217 -9.63 9.27 -26.24
CA GLY A 217 -9.70 10.72 -26.38
C GLY A 217 -11.08 11.34 -26.14
N ALA A 218 -12.11 10.53 -25.95
CA ALA A 218 -13.50 10.96 -25.81
C ALA A 218 -14.16 10.39 -24.55
N VAL A 219 -15.20 11.09 -24.08
CA VAL A 219 -16.11 10.54 -23.05
C VAL A 219 -17.20 9.74 -23.75
N VAL A 220 -17.32 8.46 -23.43
CA VAL A 220 -18.32 7.55 -23.97
C VAL A 220 -19.07 6.86 -22.81
N THR A 221 -20.25 6.30 -23.08
CA THR A 221 -20.92 5.43 -22.11
C THR A 221 -20.40 4.01 -22.26
N GLY A 222 -19.89 3.43 -21.17
CA GLY A 222 -19.37 2.05 -21.17
C GLY A 222 -19.37 1.42 -19.79
N ALA A 223 -18.99 0.15 -19.71
CA ALA A 223 -18.84 -0.56 -18.45
C ALA A 223 -17.78 0.11 -17.58
N LEU A 224 -18.06 0.27 -16.29
CA LEU A 224 -17.08 0.80 -15.34
C LEU A 224 -16.00 -0.23 -15.02
N PHE A 225 -16.36 -1.51 -15.05
CA PHE A 225 -15.49 -2.65 -14.84
C PHE A 225 -15.36 -3.46 -16.13
N ASP A 226 -14.25 -3.28 -16.85
CA ASP A 226 -13.93 -4.06 -18.04
C ASP A 226 -12.45 -4.49 -18.02
N PRO A 227 -12.15 -5.80 -17.89
CA PRO A 227 -13.10 -6.88 -17.62
C PRO A 227 -13.72 -6.74 -16.21
N MET A 228 -14.91 -7.31 -16.01
CA MET A 228 -15.72 -7.14 -14.78
C MET A 228 -14.94 -7.37 -13.47
N PHE A 229 -14.10 -8.40 -13.41
CA PHE A 229 -13.28 -8.71 -12.23
C PHE A 229 -11.82 -8.24 -12.35
N GLY A 230 -11.49 -7.42 -13.35
CA GLY A 230 -10.13 -6.93 -13.57
C GLY A 230 -9.60 -6.15 -12.37
N ALA A 231 -10.38 -5.18 -11.87
CA ALA A 231 -10.00 -4.36 -10.73
C ALA A 231 -10.19 -5.07 -9.39
N THR A 232 -11.28 -5.83 -9.20
CA THR A 232 -11.63 -6.42 -7.89
C THR A 232 -11.06 -7.81 -7.65
N GLY A 233 -10.79 -8.57 -8.70
CA GLY A 233 -10.65 -10.02 -8.61
C GLY A 233 -11.98 -10.70 -8.26
N LEU A 234 -11.91 -12.01 -8.01
CA LEU A 234 -13.06 -12.83 -7.66
C LEU A 234 -13.40 -12.71 -6.15
N PRO A 235 -14.64 -12.97 -5.72
CA PRO A 235 -14.98 -12.96 -4.29
C PRO A 235 -14.23 -14.06 -3.54
N ILE A 236 -13.74 -13.76 -2.34
CA ILE A 236 -13.02 -14.69 -1.46
C ILE A 236 -13.69 -14.85 -0.08
N SER A 237 -14.81 -14.17 0.13
CA SER A 237 -15.63 -14.33 1.33
C SER A 237 -17.10 -14.26 0.95
N GLU A 238 -17.93 -14.82 1.81
CA GLU A 238 -19.34 -14.48 1.85
C GLU A 238 -19.54 -13.01 2.24
N PRO A 239 -20.70 -12.40 1.90
CA PRO A 239 -21.06 -11.08 2.38
C PRO A 239 -21.49 -11.14 3.85
N TYR A 240 -20.96 -10.24 4.68
CA TYR A 240 -21.33 -10.12 6.09
C TYR A 240 -21.68 -8.67 6.45
N TRP A 241 -22.64 -8.51 7.35
CA TRP A 241 -22.86 -7.24 8.04
C TRP A 241 -21.84 -7.04 9.16
N ILE A 242 -21.20 -5.88 9.18
CA ILE A 242 -20.24 -5.49 10.20
C ILE A 242 -20.62 -4.13 10.77
N THR A 243 -20.18 -3.87 12.00
CA THR A 243 -20.20 -2.53 12.58
C THR A 243 -18.80 -1.95 12.50
N VAL A 244 -18.66 -0.80 11.86
CA VAL A 244 -17.41 -0.04 11.79
C VAL A 244 -17.58 1.29 12.48
N ARG A 245 -16.50 1.86 12.97
CA ARG A 245 -16.46 3.26 13.36
C ARG A 245 -16.18 4.14 12.13
N SER A 246 -17.03 5.14 11.91
CA SER A 246 -16.80 6.21 10.95
C SER A 246 -17.01 7.54 11.66
N GLY A 247 -15.93 8.25 11.96
CA GLY A 247 -15.94 9.31 12.96
C GLY A 247 -16.28 8.78 14.35
N ASP A 248 -17.09 9.51 15.12
CA ASP A 248 -17.53 9.05 16.45
C ASP A 248 -18.80 8.17 16.42
N GLN A 249 -19.23 7.72 15.23
CA GLN A 249 -20.49 6.99 15.06
C GLN A 249 -20.28 5.53 14.67
N PRO A 250 -20.87 4.57 15.41
CA PRO A 250 -20.93 3.18 14.99
C PRO A 250 -21.88 3.06 13.79
N THR A 251 -21.36 2.57 12.68
CA THR A 251 -22.09 2.45 11.42
C THR A 251 -22.16 0.99 11.00
N ARG A 252 -23.38 0.50 10.78
CA ARG A 252 -23.62 -0.85 10.26
C ARG A 252 -23.55 -0.83 8.75
N ILE A 253 -22.63 -1.60 8.18
CA ILE A 253 -22.43 -1.74 6.74
C ILE A 253 -22.37 -3.20 6.35
N LEU A 254 -22.72 -3.52 5.11
CA LEU A 254 -22.40 -4.80 4.51
C LEU A 254 -20.99 -4.71 3.93
N ILE A 255 -20.18 -5.74 4.10
CA ILE A 255 -18.87 -5.86 3.45
C ILE A 255 -18.76 -7.20 2.72
N GLN A 256 -18.02 -7.21 1.61
CA GLN A 256 -17.55 -8.42 0.98
C GLN A 256 -16.11 -8.26 0.48
N LEU A 257 -15.31 -9.30 0.69
CA LEU A 257 -13.92 -9.35 0.27
C LEU A 257 -13.81 -10.03 -1.09
N PHE A 258 -13.09 -9.38 -2.01
CA PHE A 258 -12.64 -9.92 -3.29
C PHE A 258 -11.11 -9.97 -3.27
N GLU A 259 -10.48 -10.74 -4.15
CA GLU A 259 -9.02 -10.97 -4.12
C GLU A 259 -8.19 -9.67 -4.07
N ARG A 260 -8.64 -8.61 -4.74
CA ARG A 260 -7.91 -7.35 -4.93
C ARG A 260 -8.57 -6.14 -4.27
N ARG A 261 -9.87 -6.22 -3.94
CA ARG A 261 -10.67 -5.11 -3.42
C ARG A 261 -11.67 -5.57 -2.36
N THR A 262 -12.02 -4.67 -1.44
CA THR A 262 -13.21 -4.84 -0.62
C THR A 262 -14.31 -3.95 -1.15
N LEU A 263 -15.55 -4.45 -1.14
CA LEU A 263 -16.74 -3.66 -1.43
C LEU A 263 -17.54 -3.51 -0.15
N THR A 264 -17.99 -2.29 0.13
CA THR A 264 -18.85 -1.97 1.26
C THR A 264 -20.18 -1.41 0.77
N PHE A 265 -21.27 -1.71 1.47
CA PHE A 265 -22.59 -1.19 1.19
C PHE A 265 -23.21 -0.58 2.45
N ASN A 266 -23.58 0.69 2.37
CA ASN A 266 -24.32 1.39 3.43
C ASN A 266 -25.70 1.82 2.88
N PRO A 267 -26.81 1.22 3.33
CA PRO A 267 -28.14 1.58 2.84
C PRO A 267 -28.57 3.01 3.22
N ALA A 268 -27.94 3.62 4.23
CA ALA A 268 -28.22 4.99 4.65
C ALA A 268 -27.60 6.04 3.71
N ASN A 269 -26.63 5.66 2.87
CA ASN A 269 -26.01 6.57 1.90
C ASN A 269 -26.96 6.89 0.73
N ALA A 270 -26.68 8.00 0.06
CA ALA A 270 -27.32 8.36 -1.20
C ALA A 270 -27.04 7.30 -2.27
N ALA A 271 -27.98 7.07 -3.20
CA ALA A 271 -27.91 5.95 -4.15
C ALA A 271 -26.58 5.85 -4.92
N ALA A 272 -25.99 7.00 -5.32
CA ALA A 272 -24.72 7.07 -6.04
C ALA A 272 -23.49 6.66 -5.21
N THR A 273 -23.60 6.64 -3.88
CA THR A 273 -22.52 6.34 -2.93
C THR A 273 -22.90 5.24 -1.94
N ARG A 274 -23.92 4.44 -2.25
CA ARG A 274 -24.31 3.30 -1.41
C ARG A 274 -23.30 2.18 -1.44
N VAL A 275 -22.61 1.98 -2.55
CA VAL A 275 -21.54 0.99 -2.68
C VAL A 275 -20.23 1.72 -2.89
N GLU A 276 -19.22 1.34 -2.12
CA GLU A 276 -17.88 1.92 -2.18
C GLU A 276 -16.82 0.83 -2.20
N MET A 277 -15.68 1.12 -2.83
CA MET A 277 -14.47 0.35 -2.56
C MET A 277 -13.87 0.79 -1.22
N GLY A 278 -13.42 -0.18 -0.42
CA GLY A 278 -12.63 0.13 0.77
C GLY A 278 -11.27 0.73 0.40
N ASN A 279 -10.64 1.42 1.35
CA ASN A 279 -9.30 2.03 1.17
C ASN A 279 -8.18 0.98 1.22
N VAL A 280 -8.34 -0.12 0.48
CA VAL A 280 -7.44 -1.28 0.57
C VAL A 280 -6.03 -0.96 0.07
N GLY A 281 -5.86 -0.04 -0.88
CA GLY A 281 -4.53 0.32 -1.36
C GLY A 281 -3.74 1.05 -0.27
N LEU A 282 -4.39 1.97 0.43
CA LEU A 282 -3.84 2.62 1.63
C LEU A 282 -3.56 1.60 2.75
N HIS A 283 -4.52 0.73 3.05
CA HIS A 283 -4.37 -0.27 4.11
C HIS A 283 -3.24 -1.26 3.80
N TYR A 284 -3.10 -1.67 2.53
CA TYR A 284 -2.04 -2.55 2.08
C TYR A 284 -0.68 -1.86 2.09
N TYR A 285 -0.61 -0.59 1.66
CA TYR A 285 0.61 0.19 1.73
C TYR A 285 1.13 0.26 3.17
N HIS A 286 0.27 0.63 4.12
CA HIS A 286 0.61 0.60 5.54
C HIS A 286 1.01 -0.79 6.01
N TRP A 287 0.17 -1.81 5.77
CA TRP A 287 0.48 -3.16 6.22
C TRP A 287 1.79 -3.69 5.63
N ARG A 288 2.14 -3.34 4.38
CA ARG A 288 3.34 -3.80 3.68
C ARG A 288 4.60 -3.08 4.14
N TYR A 289 4.55 -1.79 4.46
CA TYR A 289 5.74 -0.97 4.70
C TYR A 289 5.88 -0.38 6.11
N ASP A 290 4.99 -0.74 7.04
CA ASP A 290 4.98 -0.12 8.37
C ASP A 290 6.32 -0.28 9.09
N ALA A 291 6.84 0.83 9.63
CA ALA A 291 7.96 0.78 10.54
C ALA A 291 7.57 0.00 11.80
N GLN A 292 8.32 -1.06 12.10
CA GLN A 292 8.10 -1.89 13.28
C GLN A 292 9.15 -1.62 14.35
N ARG A 293 8.76 -1.74 15.63
CA ARG A 293 9.71 -1.75 16.75
C ARG A 293 10.38 -3.12 16.87
N PRO A 294 11.62 -3.19 17.40
CA PRO A 294 12.21 -4.47 17.75
C PRO A 294 11.37 -5.19 18.81
N GLY A 295 10.97 -6.43 18.50
CA GLY A 295 10.06 -7.23 19.32
C GLY A 295 8.63 -7.27 18.80
N ASP A 296 8.23 -6.35 17.92
CA ASP A 296 7.00 -6.51 17.14
C ASP A 296 7.13 -7.77 16.27
N ALA A 297 6.00 -8.50 16.13
CA ALA A 297 5.95 -9.66 15.25
C ALA A 297 6.49 -9.25 13.87
N PRO A 298 7.42 -10.02 13.28
CA PRO A 298 8.06 -9.66 12.01
C PRO A 298 7.01 -9.69 10.90
N ALA A 299 6.31 -8.58 10.71
CA ALA A 299 5.25 -8.44 9.74
C ALA A 299 5.74 -7.43 8.72
N GLY A 300 6.63 -7.97 7.89
CA GLY A 300 7.20 -7.55 6.61
C GLY A 300 7.53 -6.09 6.34
N LEU A 301 8.22 -5.48 7.29
CA LEU A 301 9.37 -4.70 6.86
C LEU A 301 10.35 -5.61 6.07
N ASP A 302 10.98 -5.08 5.01
CA ASP A 302 12.04 -5.80 4.29
C ASP A 302 13.10 -6.35 5.28
N PRO A 303 13.57 -7.61 5.16
CA PRO A 303 14.48 -8.19 6.15
C PRO A 303 15.77 -7.39 6.37
N ALA A 304 16.33 -6.78 5.33
CA ALA A 304 17.51 -5.93 5.46
C ALA A 304 17.17 -4.60 6.14
N MET A 305 16.00 -4.03 5.86
CA MET A 305 15.52 -2.82 6.54
C MET A 305 15.22 -3.11 8.01
N ARG A 306 14.67 -4.29 8.32
CA ARG A 306 14.46 -4.74 9.70
C ARG A 306 15.79 -4.90 10.43
N ALA A 307 16.77 -5.54 9.79
CA ALA A 307 18.11 -5.67 10.37
C ALA A 307 18.74 -4.29 10.63
N ALA A 308 18.59 -3.33 9.72
CA ALA A 308 19.05 -1.95 9.91
C ALA A 308 18.34 -1.27 11.11
N SER A 309 17.01 -1.36 11.20
CA SER A 309 16.23 -0.84 12.34
C SER A 309 16.66 -1.47 13.67
N ASP A 310 16.93 -2.78 13.68
CA ASP A 310 17.40 -3.49 14.88
C ASP A 310 18.79 -3.01 15.31
N GLN A 311 19.70 -2.70 14.36
CA GLN A 311 21.01 -2.10 14.68
C GLN A 311 20.86 -0.69 15.27
N VAL A 312 20.01 0.17 14.69
CA VAL A 312 19.76 1.53 15.22
C VAL A 312 19.24 1.46 16.64
N TYR A 313 18.20 0.65 16.87
CA TYR A 313 17.57 0.53 18.18
C TYR A 313 18.49 -0.14 19.21
N GLY A 314 19.27 -1.12 18.78
CA GLY A 314 20.21 -1.88 19.61
C GLY A 314 21.45 -1.09 20.04
N ALA A 315 21.78 0.02 19.36
CA ALA A 315 22.94 0.86 19.70
C ALA A 315 22.79 1.58 21.06
N GLY A 316 21.57 1.69 21.58
CA GLY A 316 21.32 2.10 22.97
C GLY A 316 20.11 3.02 23.13
N PRO A 317 19.73 3.36 24.38
CA PRO A 317 18.54 4.17 24.67
C PRO A 317 18.52 5.53 23.96
N GLY A 318 19.70 6.09 23.67
CA GLY A 318 19.86 7.34 22.94
C GLY A 318 19.39 7.32 21.49
N TYR A 319 19.16 6.15 20.89
CA TYR A 319 18.73 6.01 19.48
C TYR A 319 17.32 5.43 19.32
N GLN A 320 16.73 4.90 20.40
CA GLN A 320 15.42 4.22 20.33
C GLN A 320 14.29 5.14 19.86
N TYR A 321 14.36 6.43 20.22
CA TYR A 321 13.36 7.43 19.83
C TYR A 321 13.19 7.54 18.30
N LEU A 322 14.23 7.23 17.53
CA LEU A 322 14.19 7.27 16.06
C LEU A 322 13.18 6.24 15.54
N ILE A 323 13.36 4.98 15.93
CA ILE A 323 12.47 3.89 15.50
C ILE A 323 11.09 4.02 16.15
N ASP A 324 11.01 4.48 17.41
CA ASP A 324 9.74 4.73 18.08
C ASP A 324 8.93 5.83 17.40
N ASN A 325 9.58 6.90 16.93
CA ASN A 325 8.92 7.94 16.16
C ASN A 325 8.50 7.45 14.78
N LEU A 326 9.31 6.63 14.11
CA LEU A 326 8.92 6.04 12.83
C LEU A 326 7.66 5.15 12.99
N ALA A 327 7.67 4.23 13.95
CA ALA A 327 6.53 3.34 14.22
C ALA A 327 5.29 4.11 14.73
N GLY A 328 5.47 4.99 15.73
CA GLY A 328 4.37 5.79 16.30
C GLY A 328 3.83 6.85 15.34
N GLY A 329 4.69 7.40 14.50
CA GLY A 329 4.37 8.37 13.44
C GLY A 329 3.83 7.72 12.17
N ARG A 330 3.79 6.39 12.10
CA ARG A 330 3.35 5.59 10.93
C ARG A 330 4.16 5.91 9.67
N PHE A 331 5.46 6.16 9.85
CA PHE A 331 6.37 6.26 8.72
C PHE A 331 6.52 4.89 8.05
N GLN A 332 6.54 4.91 6.73
CA GLN A 332 6.76 3.74 5.91
C GLN A 332 8.25 3.65 5.56
N LEU A 333 8.82 2.45 5.61
CA LEU A 333 10.24 2.22 5.35
C LEU A 333 10.40 1.36 4.09
N LEU A 334 11.19 1.82 3.14
CA LEU A 334 11.36 1.10 1.88
C LEU A 334 12.74 1.30 1.25
N PHE A 335 13.21 0.28 0.53
CA PHE A 335 14.36 0.39 -0.35
C PHE A 335 13.90 0.71 -1.77
N GLN A 336 14.54 1.70 -2.40
CA GLN A 336 14.33 2.05 -3.81
C GLN A 336 15.67 2.24 -4.51
N ASP A 337 15.65 2.11 -5.82
CA ASP A 337 16.81 2.53 -6.60
C ASP A 337 16.80 4.06 -6.68
N LEU A 338 17.77 4.71 -6.07
CA LEU A 338 17.82 6.17 -6.04
C LEU A 338 18.81 6.74 -7.08
N GLY A 339 19.72 5.91 -7.63
CA GLY A 339 20.61 6.26 -8.74
C GLY A 339 22.11 6.21 -8.41
N ASP A 340 22.96 6.55 -9.39
CA ASP A 340 24.40 6.20 -9.44
C ASP A 340 25.33 6.98 -8.47
N VAL A 341 24.82 7.79 -7.55
CA VAL A 341 25.64 8.71 -6.73
C VAL A 341 26.18 8.11 -5.42
N GLY A 342 25.92 6.82 -5.19
CA GLY A 342 26.25 6.09 -3.96
C GLY A 342 25.00 5.82 -3.10
N ALA A 343 25.19 5.22 -1.93
CA ALA A 343 24.10 4.89 -1.02
C ALA A 343 23.64 6.12 -0.20
N TYR A 344 22.37 6.49 -0.30
CA TYR A 344 21.76 7.58 0.49
C TYR A 344 20.32 7.24 0.88
N GLY A 345 19.70 8.11 1.67
CA GLY A 345 18.30 8.02 2.01
C GLY A 345 17.55 9.31 1.74
N ALA A 346 16.24 9.26 1.90
CA ALA A 346 15.37 10.43 1.89
C ALA A 346 14.18 10.21 2.82
N ALA A 347 13.87 11.21 3.64
CA ALA A 347 12.64 11.28 4.40
C ALA A 347 11.66 12.30 3.78
N SER A 348 10.37 11.96 3.76
CA SER A 348 9.30 12.91 3.41
C SER A 348 8.30 13.01 4.55
N GLY A 349 8.12 14.21 5.09
CA GLY A 349 7.05 14.52 6.04
C GLY A 349 5.66 14.47 5.40
N GLU A 350 5.54 14.85 4.13
CA GLU A 350 4.30 14.82 3.35
C GLU A 350 3.79 13.38 3.14
N TYR A 351 4.66 12.49 2.65
CA TYR A 351 4.31 11.09 2.36
C TYR A 351 4.54 10.14 3.55
N ARG A 352 5.07 10.66 4.66
CA ARG A 352 5.53 9.89 5.84
C ARG A 352 6.29 8.63 5.43
N VAL A 353 7.37 8.81 4.68
CA VAL A 353 8.20 7.71 4.18
C VAL A 353 9.67 8.01 4.45
N VAL A 354 10.42 6.96 4.79
CA VAL A 354 11.89 6.95 4.73
C VAL A 354 12.30 5.92 3.67
N ILE A 355 13.08 6.40 2.71
CA ILE A 355 13.56 5.63 1.58
C ILE A 355 15.07 5.48 1.72
N LEU A 356 15.60 4.27 1.56
CA LEU A 356 17.03 4.03 1.45
C LEU A 356 17.36 3.48 0.06
N ASP A 357 18.58 3.71 -0.41
CA ASP A 357 19.04 3.14 -1.67
C ASP A 357 19.13 1.60 -1.60
N ASN A 358 18.69 0.92 -2.66
CA ASN A 358 18.62 -0.54 -2.72
C ASN A 358 20.00 -1.21 -2.62
N ALA A 359 21.10 -0.53 -2.97
CA ALA A 359 22.45 -1.08 -2.88
C ALA A 359 22.90 -1.28 -1.43
N LEU A 360 22.20 -0.67 -0.47
CA LEU A 360 22.42 -0.90 0.96
C LEU A 360 21.81 -2.21 1.45
N ALA A 361 20.77 -2.73 0.79
CA ALA A 361 20.01 -3.88 1.27
C ALA A 361 20.85 -5.17 1.35
N SER A 362 21.90 -5.29 0.53
CA SER A 362 22.81 -6.44 0.53
C SER A 362 24.09 -6.25 1.35
N GLN A 363 24.24 -5.13 2.06
CA GLN A 363 25.44 -4.82 2.84
C GLN A 363 25.34 -5.34 4.28
N ASP A 364 26.44 -5.21 5.03
CA ASP A 364 26.41 -5.38 6.49
C ASP A 364 25.33 -4.45 7.08
N PRO A 365 24.39 -4.94 7.91
CA PRO A 365 23.27 -4.15 8.44
C PRO A 365 23.67 -2.85 9.15
N ARG A 366 24.91 -2.73 9.63
CA ARG A 366 25.45 -1.50 10.24
C ARG A 366 25.56 -0.34 9.24
N ASN A 367 25.74 -0.64 7.96
CA ASN A 367 25.82 0.37 6.90
C ASN A 367 24.46 1.06 6.65
N PRO A 368 23.37 0.34 6.28
CA PRO A 368 22.05 0.95 6.18
C PRO A 368 21.57 1.53 7.50
N ALA A 369 21.99 1.01 8.66
CA ALA A 369 21.60 1.56 9.96
C ALA A 369 22.07 3.01 10.17
N ALA A 370 23.31 3.34 9.77
CA ALA A 370 23.82 4.71 9.87
C ALA A 370 23.02 5.68 8.99
N VAL A 371 22.68 5.27 7.76
CA VAL A 371 21.85 6.06 6.84
C VAL A 371 20.41 6.16 7.35
N LEU A 372 19.84 5.05 7.84
CA LEU A 372 18.51 5.03 8.44
C LEU A 372 18.41 5.98 9.63
N ALA A 373 19.43 6.04 10.49
CA ALA A 373 19.42 6.94 11.64
C ALA A 373 19.42 8.42 11.24
N HIS A 374 20.14 8.78 10.17
CA HIS A 374 20.08 10.13 9.57
C HIS A 374 18.67 10.45 9.10
N GLU A 375 18.06 9.58 8.29
CA GLU A 375 16.71 9.83 7.75
C GLU A 375 15.62 9.75 8.82
N ALA A 376 15.78 8.88 9.81
CA ALA A 376 14.87 8.79 10.95
C ALA A 376 14.93 10.07 11.81
N GLN A 377 16.08 10.75 11.85
CA GLN A 377 16.19 12.05 12.51
C GLN A 377 15.38 13.10 11.75
N HIS A 378 15.42 13.11 10.42
CA HIS A 378 14.55 13.97 9.61
C HIS A 378 13.07 13.67 9.87
N ALA A 379 12.69 12.39 9.90
CA ALA A 379 11.32 11.99 10.26
C ALA A 379 10.90 12.46 11.65
N TYR A 380 11.81 12.44 12.63
CA TYR A 380 11.57 12.98 13.98
C TYR A 380 11.41 14.50 13.96
N ASP A 381 12.26 15.20 13.22
CA ASP A 381 12.19 16.64 13.09
C ASP A 381 10.88 17.08 12.41
N PHE A 382 10.41 16.37 11.37
CA PHE A 382 9.09 16.61 10.77
C PHE A 382 7.95 16.41 11.77
N SER A 383 8.00 15.33 12.57
CA SER A 383 6.98 15.05 13.59
C SER A 383 6.92 16.11 14.69
N THR A 384 8.05 16.72 15.05
CA THR A 384 8.17 17.57 16.24
C THR A 384 8.24 19.06 15.96
N ALA A 385 8.88 19.45 14.84
CA ALA A 385 9.08 20.84 14.44
C ALA A 385 8.28 21.22 13.17
N GLY A 386 7.77 20.24 12.42
CA GLY A 386 7.14 20.44 11.12
C GLY A 386 8.15 20.65 9.99
N ASP A 387 7.65 20.97 8.79
CA ASP A 387 8.49 21.18 7.62
C ASP A 387 9.39 22.43 7.78
N PRO A 388 10.66 22.38 7.33
CA PRO A 388 11.54 23.55 7.36
C PRO A 388 11.02 24.63 6.41
N ARG A 389 11.02 25.87 6.87
CA ARG A 389 10.45 27.05 6.18
C ARG A 389 11.53 28.01 5.68
N SER A 390 12.80 27.72 5.94
CA SER A 390 13.94 28.51 5.50
C SER A 390 15.17 27.64 5.23
N ALA A 391 16.12 28.16 4.44
CA ALA A 391 17.39 27.48 4.18
C ALA A 391 18.18 27.20 5.47
N ALA A 392 18.08 28.09 6.47
CA ALA A 392 18.75 27.90 7.76
C ALA A 392 18.11 26.75 8.57
N GLU A 393 16.79 26.62 8.54
CA GLU A 393 16.08 25.48 9.14
C GLU A 393 16.45 24.17 8.42
N CYS A 394 16.49 24.16 7.08
CA CYS A 394 16.95 22.98 6.33
C CYS A 394 18.38 22.58 6.71
N TYR A 395 19.32 23.53 6.76
CA TYR A 395 20.70 23.26 7.17
C TYR A 395 20.77 22.69 8.60
N ALA A 396 19.96 23.22 9.52
CA ALA A 396 19.93 22.72 10.90
C ALA A 396 19.40 21.29 11.00
N PHE A 397 18.41 20.93 10.18
CA PHE A 397 17.88 19.56 10.09
C PHE A 397 18.98 18.62 9.57
N GLU A 398 19.63 18.97 8.45
CA GLU A 398 20.72 18.15 7.88
C GLU A 398 21.90 17.99 8.83
N LEU A 399 22.28 19.06 9.53
CA LEU A 399 23.35 19.00 10.53
C LEU A 399 23.00 18.02 11.64
N ARG A 400 21.76 18.03 12.14
CA ARG A 400 21.33 17.08 13.18
C ARG A 400 21.30 15.65 12.65
N GLY A 401 20.71 15.42 11.48
CA GLY A 401 20.72 14.11 10.82
C GLY A 401 22.13 13.55 10.69
N PHE A 402 23.05 14.37 10.17
CA PHE A 402 24.44 13.97 9.98
C PHE A 402 25.14 13.63 11.30
N LEU A 403 24.95 14.46 12.33
CA LEU A 403 25.53 14.20 13.65
C LEU A 403 24.99 12.90 14.27
N VAL A 404 23.69 12.62 14.12
CA VAL A 404 23.07 11.38 14.63
C VAL A 404 23.59 10.15 13.87
N GLY A 405 23.57 10.18 12.54
CA GLY A 405 24.05 9.07 11.72
C GLY A 405 25.54 8.79 11.92
N SER A 406 26.38 9.83 11.98
CA SER A 406 27.83 9.68 12.21
C SER A 406 28.16 9.23 13.63
N ALA A 407 27.46 9.73 14.65
CA ALA A 407 27.62 9.24 16.02
C ALA A 407 27.24 7.76 16.15
N LEU A 408 26.14 7.34 15.51
CA LEU A 408 25.75 5.93 15.46
C LEU A 408 26.84 5.09 14.78
N TRP A 409 27.34 5.57 13.64
CA TRP A 409 28.41 4.89 12.92
C TRP A 409 29.68 4.68 13.77
N GLN A 410 30.05 5.68 14.58
CA GLN A 410 31.15 5.57 15.54
C GLN A 410 30.90 4.54 16.65
N THR A 411 29.66 4.17 16.94
CA THR A 411 29.39 3.07 17.92
C THR A 411 29.66 1.68 17.35
N PHE A 412 29.69 1.56 16.02
CA PHE A 412 29.81 0.29 15.31
C PHE A 412 31.26 -0.12 14.99
N TYR A 413 32.18 0.83 14.99
CA TYR A 413 33.58 0.71 14.55
C TYR A 413 34.50 1.49 15.48
#